data_AF-A0A7M3LZT1-F1
#
_entry.id   AF-A0A7M3LZT1-F1
#
_cell.length_a   1.000
_cell.length_b   1.000
_cell.length_c   1.000
_cell.angle_alpha   90.00
_cell.angle_beta   90.00
_cell.angle_gamma   90.00
#
_symmetry.space_group_name_H-M   'P 1'
#
loop_
_entity.id
_entity.type
_entity.pdbx_description
1 polymer ?
#
loop_
_entity_poly.entity_id
_entity_poly.type
_entity_poly.pdbx_seq_one_letter_code
_entity_poly.pdbx_strand_id
1 'polypeptide(L)' 'MNKDFDLYRPLEEHEMLRETVRALAEAKIAPFAAEVDEEGRFPQEALDALVASELHAVHVPE' A
#
# COMPACT_ATOMS: atom_id res chain seq x y z
N MET A 1 5.82 -6.02 -27.03
CA MET A 1 4.48 -5.79 -26.47
C MET A 1 4.13 -4.35 -26.76
N ASN A 2 3.12 -4.09 -27.59
CA ASN A 2 2.71 -2.72 -27.88
C ASN A 2 2.12 -2.11 -26.61
N LYS A 3 2.71 -1.01 -26.11
CA LYS A 3 2.26 -0.34 -24.88
C LYS A 3 1.01 0.52 -25.09
N ASP A 4 0.58 0.67 -26.35
CA ASP A 4 -0.53 1.56 -26.74
C ASP A 4 -1.90 0.87 -26.66
N PHE A 5 -1.95 -0.45 -26.44
CA PHE A 5 -3.20 -1.21 -26.32
C PHE A 5 -3.40 -1.66 -24.87
N ASP A 6 -4.39 -1.07 -24.21
CA ASP A 6 -4.69 -1.33 -22.81
C ASP A 6 -5.55 -2.60 -22.68
N LEU A 7 -4.89 -3.76 -22.49
CA LEU A 7 -5.53 -5.06 -22.37
C LEU A 7 -6.44 -5.18 -21.14
N TYR A 8 -6.20 -4.35 -20.13
CA TYR A 8 -6.95 -4.35 -18.88
C TYR A 8 -6.84 -3.00 -18.20
N ARG A 9 -7.99 -2.40 -17.89
CA ARG A 9 -8.09 -1.19 -17.09
C ARG A 9 -8.82 -1.48 -15.77
N PRO A 10 -8.26 -1.13 -14.61
CA PRO A 10 -8.96 -1.19 -13.34
C PRO A 10 -10.17 -0.26 -13.33
N LEU A 11 -11.18 -0.64 -12.56
CA LEU A 11 -12.30 0.23 -12.22
C LEU A 11 -11.80 1.46 -11.45
N GLU A 12 -12.55 2.56 -11.53
CA GLU A 12 -12.23 3.82 -10.84
C GLU A 12 -12.03 3.61 -9.33
N GLU A 13 -12.87 2.78 -8.71
CA GLU A 13 -12.75 2.39 -7.29
C GLU A 13 -11.39 1.74 -6.95
N HIS A 14 -10.84 0.93 -7.86
CA HIS A 14 -9.54 0.30 -7.68
C HIS A 14 -8.40 1.30 -7.84
N GLU A 15 -8.54 2.29 -8.72
CA GLU A 15 -7.55 3.37 -8.85
C GLU A 15 -7.56 4.27 -7.60
N MET A 16 -8.73 4.63 -7.09
CA MET A 16 -8.86 5.37 -5.83
C MET A 16 -8.22 4.62 -4.65
N LEU A 17 -8.47 3.30 -4.56
CA LEU A 17 -7.83 2.46 -3.54
C LEU A 17 -6.30 2.46 -3.69
N ARG A 18 -5.79 2.34 -4.92
CA ARG A 18 -4.34 2.37 -5.19
C ARG A 18 -3.70 3.70 -4.83
N GLU A 19 -4.34 4.82 -5.15
CA GLU A 19 -3.88 6.15 -4.78
C GLU A 19 -3.80 6.29 -3.25
N THR A 20 -4.84 5.84 -2.56
CA THR A 20 -4.89 5.85 -1.08
C THR A 20 -3.76 5.03 -0.46
N VAL A 21 -3.59 3.78 -0.93
CA VAL A 21 -2.52 2.89 -0.45
C VAL A 21 -1.14 3.46 -0.74
N ARG A 22 -0.95 4.07 -1.92
CA ARG A 22 0.33 4.69 -2.31
C ARG A 22 0.68 5.87 -1.41
N ALA A 23 -0.27 6.77 -1.18
CA ALA A 23 -0.05 7.92 -0.31
C ALA A 23 0.33 7.50 1.12
N LEU A 24 -0.33 6.46 1.67
CA LEU A 24 0.03 5.88 2.96
C LEU A 24 1.43 5.29 2.94
N ALA A 25 1.77 4.50 1.92
CA ALA A 25 3.09 3.89 1.81
C ALA A 25 4.20 4.94 1.74
N GLU A 26 4.03 5.99 0.93
CA GLU A 26 5.00 7.08 0.81
C GLU A 26 5.15 7.86 2.13
N ALA A 27 4.06 8.13 2.83
CA ALA A 27 4.07 8.94 4.05
C ALA A 27 4.50 8.18 5.31
N LYS A 28 4.21 6.87 5.40
CA LYS A 28 4.30 6.10 6.66
C LYS A 28 5.20 4.87 6.58
N ILE A 29 5.45 4.31 5.40
CA ILE A 29 6.23 3.07 5.26
C ILE A 29 7.63 3.38 4.70
N ALA A 30 7.69 4.12 3.59
CA ALA A 30 8.93 4.47 2.90
C ALA A 30 10.01 5.13 3.80
N PRO A 31 9.67 6.03 4.76
CA PRO A 31 10.68 6.66 5.61
C PRO A 31 11.47 5.68 6.50
N PHE A 32 10.87 4.55 6.88
CA PHE A 32 11.46 3.58 7.82
C PHE A 32 11.97 2.32 7.11
N ALA A 33 11.65 2.14 5.82
CA ALA A 33 11.91 0.90 5.10
C ALA A 33 13.39 0.49 5.06
N ALA A 34 14.31 1.46 4.93
CA ALA A 34 15.75 1.18 4.92
C ALA A 34 16.28 0.73 6.29
N GLU A 35 15.84 1.40 7.37
CA GLU A 35 16.24 1.06 8.74
C GLU A 35 15.70 -0.33 9.14
N VAL A 36 14.45 -0.62 8.81
CA VAL A 36 13.83 -1.94 9.06
C VAL A 36 14.61 -3.07 8.37
N ASP A 37 15.03 -2.85 7.12
CA ASP A 37 15.82 -3.82 6.35
C ASP A 37 17.20 -4.05 6.99
N GLU A 38 17.90 -2.97 7.36
CA GLU A 38 19.22 -3.01 7.99
C GLU A 38 19.19 -3.74 9.35
N GLU A 39 18.17 -3.45 10.17
CA GLU A 39 18.02 -4.03 11.51
C GLU A 39 17.39 -5.43 11.50
N GLY A 40 16.78 -5.85 10.40
CA GLY A 40 16.05 -7.13 10.30
C GLY A 40 14.88 -7.22 11.29
N ARG A 41 14.26 -6.08 11.62
CA ARG A 41 13.19 -6.00 12.62
C ARG A 41 11.80 -6.06 11.99
N PHE A 42 10.78 -6.26 12.83
CA PHE A 42 9.40 -6.16 12.39
C PHE A 42 9.01 -4.68 12.15
N PRO A 43 8.34 -4.34 11.03
CA PRO A 43 7.93 -2.96 10.70
C PRO A 43 6.65 -2.57 11.44
N GLN A 44 6.75 -2.31 12.75
CA GLN A 44 5.61 -1.95 13.58
C GLN A 44 4.91 -0.67 13.08
N GLU A 45 5.68 0.32 12.61
CA GLU A 45 5.19 1.60 12.11
C GLU A 45 4.29 1.42 10.87
N ALA A 46 4.62 0.46 10.01
CA ALA A 46 3.82 0.13 8.84
C ALA A 46 2.50 -0.58 9.24
N LEU A 47 2.57 -1.53 10.18
CA LEU A 47 1.38 -2.21 10.69
C LEU A 47 0.42 -1.21 11.35
N ASP A 48 0.93 -0.35 12.22
CA ASP A 48 0.12 0.66 12.92
C ASP A 48 -0.58 1.60 11.92
N ALA A 49 0.13 2.04 10.87
CA ALA A 49 -0.45 2.87 9.82
C ALA A 49 -1.57 2.13 9.04
N LEU A 50 -1.36 0.86 8.70
CA LEU A 50 -2.35 0.03 7.99
C LEU A 50 -3.58 -0.26 8.84
N VAL A 51 -3.41 -0.53 10.14
CA VAL A 51 -4.52 -0.76 11.08
C VAL A 51 -5.32 0.52 11.29
N ALA A 52 -4.65 1.65 11.54
CA ALA A 52 -5.30 2.95 11.73
C ALA A 52 -6.08 3.43 10.50
N SER A 53 -5.72 2.94 9.31
CA SER A 53 -6.40 3.25 8.05
C SER A 53 -7.39 2.16 7.63
N GLU A 54 -7.62 1.14 8.45
CA GLU A 54 -8.48 -0.02 8.16
C GLU A 54 -8.06 -0.82 6.91
N LEU A 55 -6.82 -0.67 6.46
CA LEU A 55 -6.27 -1.30 5.26
C LEU A 55 -5.55 -2.64 5.53
N HIS A 56 -5.40 -3.03 6.79
CA HIS A 56 -4.69 -4.26 7.17
C HIS A 56 -5.42 -5.57 6.76
N ALA A 57 -6.74 -5.52 6.55
CA ALA A 57 -7.57 -6.70 6.31
C ALA A 57 -8.76 -6.42 5.36
N VAL A 58 -8.57 -5.60 4.32
CA VAL A 58 -9.63 -5.13 3.39
C VAL A 58 -10.52 -6.24 2.78
N HIS A 59 -10.04 -7.47 2.72
CA HIS A 59 -10.78 -8.61 2.17
C HIS A 59 -11.70 -9.32 3.19
N VAL A 60 -11.60 -8.96 4.48
CA VAL A 60 -12.41 -9.53 5.55
C VAL A 60 -13.68 -8.70 5.70
N PRO A 61 -14.88 -9.32 5.68
CA PRO A 61 -16.13 -8.60 5.95
C PRO A 61 -16.18 -7.99 7.35
N GLU A 62 -17.01 -6.97 7.51
CA GLU A 62 -17.36 -6.37 8.82
C GLU A 62 -18.11 -7.34 9.75
#